data_AF-A0A929BQH0-F1
#
_entry.id   AF-A0A929BQH0-F1
#
_cell.length_a   1.000
_cell.length_b   1.000
_cell.length_c   1.000
_cell.angle_alpha   90.00
_cell.angle_beta   90.00
_cell.angle_gamma   90.00
#
_symmetry.space_group_name_H-M   'P 1'
#
loop_
_entity.id
_entity.type
_entity.pdbx_description
1 polymer ?
#
loop_
_entity_poly.entity_id
_entity_poly.type
_entity_poly.pdbx_seq_one_letter_code
_entity_poly.pdbx_strand_id
1 'polypeptide(L)'
;MNVWIRLWFAVLIVADRLLGTHLVEWELARLQRRIAVYEFQVTAIRRRMEELTRLLKVAQVELCVLYLRQRHIFRPETWLCFAPAESVDDEKALNLLIGRLVKHRLAAVRTEAVGERAYVYHLCPNWAAIVNLLSAWSEHLDPLTASWLEEMRGNENGKIHH
;
A
#
# COMPACT_ATOMS: atom_id res chain seq x y z
N MET A 1 -2.79 -18.83 -39.51
CA MET A 1 -4.20 -19.24 -39.28
C MET A 1 -4.81 -19.55 -40.65
N ASN A 2 -5.12 -20.82 -40.93
CA ASN A 2 -5.31 -21.33 -42.30
C ASN A 2 -6.51 -20.69 -43.04
N VAL A 3 -6.28 -20.27 -44.29
CA VAL A 3 -7.29 -19.66 -45.20
C VAL A 3 -8.51 -20.57 -45.40
N TRP A 4 -8.29 -21.88 -45.39
CA TRP A 4 -9.35 -22.89 -45.46
C TRP A 4 -10.35 -22.82 -44.30
N ILE A 5 -9.88 -22.52 -43.08
CA ILE A 5 -10.75 -22.39 -41.91
C ILE A 5 -11.66 -21.17 -42.08
N ARG A 6 -11.12 -20.04 -42.55
CA ARG A 6 -11.91 -18.83 -42.84
C ARG A 6 -13.00 -19.08 -43.88
N LEU A 7 -12.69 -19.84 -44.93
CA LEU A 7 -13.66 -20.13 -46.00
C LEU A 7 -14.83 -20.99 -45.49
N TRP A 8 -14.53 -22.00 -44.67
CA TRP A 8 -15.56 -22.83 -44.04
C TRP A 8 -16.43 -22.07 -43.05
N PHE A 9 -15.84 -21.20 -42.22
CA PHE A 9 -16.61 -20.33 -41.33
C PHE A 9 -17.53 -19.39 -42.12
N ALA A 10 -17.07 -18.83 -43.24
CA ALA A 10 -17.89 -17.97 -44.08
C ALA A 10 -19.11 -18.71 -44.66
N VAL A 11 -18.92 -19.95 -45.14
CA VAL A 11 -20.03 -20.79 -45.65
C VAL A 11 -21.03 -21.12 -44.53
N LEU A 12 -20.54 -21.46 -43.33
CA LEU A 12 -21.38 -21.72 -42.16
C LEU A 12 -22.22 -20.51 -41.74
N ILE A 13 -21.63 -19.30 -41.78
CA ILE A 13 -22.33 -18.05 -41.47
C ILE A 13 -23.44 -17.77 -42.50
N VAL A 14 -23.17 -18.00 -43.79
CA VAL A 14 -24.16 -17.82 -44.86
C VAL A 14 -25.30 -18.83 -44.73
N ALA A 15 -24.99 -20.09 -44.41
CA ALA A 15 -25.99 -21.14 -44.18
C ALA A 15 -26.87 -20.83 -42.95
N ASP A 16 -26.28 -20.37 -41.84
CA ASP A 16 -27.01 -19.99 -40.62
C ASP A 16 -27.96 -18.81 -40.86
N ARG A 17 -27.58 -17.85 -41.72
CA ARG A 17 -28.45 -16.74 -42.15
C ARG A 17 -29.59 -17.20 -43.06
N LEU A 18 -29.32 -18.10 -43.99
CA LEU A 18 -30.31 -18.66 -44.92
C LEU A 18 -31.34 -19.55 -44.19
N LEU A 19 -30.93 -20.22 -43.12
CA LEU A 19 -31.80 -21.05 -42.28
C LEU A 19 -32.54 -20.23 -41.21
N GLY A 20 -32.27 -18.93 -41.07
CA GLY A 20 -32.93 -18.03 -40.12
C GLY A 20 -32.63 -18.33 -38.65
N THR A 21 -31.59 -19.11 -38.37
CA THR A 21 -31.30 -19.65 -37.03
C THR A 21 -30.50 -18.69 -36.15
N HIS A 22 -29.86 -17.66 -36.72
CA HIS A 22 -29.07 -16.63 -36.01
C HIS A 22 -28.12 -17.19 -34.92
N LEU A 23 -27.68 -18.45 -35.05
CA LEU A 23 -26.92 -19.16 -34.02
C LEU A 23 -25.56 -18.48 -33.80
N VAL A 24 -24.91 -18.04 -34.88
CA VAL A 24 -23.60 -17.37 -34.79
C VAL A 24 -23.74 -16.03 -34.06
N GLU A 25 -24.74 -15.23 -34.38
CA GLU A 25 -24.98 -13.93 -33.74
C GLU A 25 -25.34 -14.10 -32.25
N TRP A 26 -26.14 -15.13 -31.92
CA TRP A 26 -26.52 -15.45 -30.54
C TRP A 26 -25.34 -15.96 -29.71
N GLU A 27 -24.52 -16.86 -30.25
CA GLU A 27 -23.33 -17.38 -29.55
C GLU A 27 -22.28 -16.27 -29.37
N LEU A 28 -22.12 -15.39 -30.36
CA LEU A 28 -21.22 -14.24 -30.27
C LEU A 28 -21.69 -13.24 -29.20
N ALA A 29 -23.00 -12.94 -29.15
CA ALA A 29 -23.59 -12.12 -28.09
C ALA A 29 -23.44 -12.78 -26.70
N ARG A 30 -23.59 -14.11 -26.62
CA ARG A 30 -23.40 -14.88 -25.38
C ARG A 30 -21.95 -14.82 -24.90
N LEU A 31 -20.98 -14.96 -25.81
CA LEU A 31 -19.55 -14.85 -25.50
C LEU A 31 -19.18 -13.42 -25.09
N GLN A 32 -19.67 -12.40 -25.81
CA GLN A 32 -19.47 -10.99 -25.46
C GLN A 32 -20.02 -10.67 -24.06
N ARG A 33 -21.21 -11.17 -23.71
CA ARG A 33 -21.75 -11.02 -22.35
C ARG A 33 -20.86 -11.67 -21.29
N ARG A 34 -20.31 -12.86 -21.56
CA ARG A 34 -19.35 -13.49 -20.61
C ARG A 34 -18.06 -12.70 -20.47
N ILE A 35 -17.51 -12.19 -21.58
CA ILE A 35 -16.32 -11.33 -21.55
C ILE A 35 -16.58 -10.09 -20.70
N ALA A 36 -17.71 -9.40 -20.92
CA ALA A 36 -18.08 -8.22 -20.13
C ALA A 36 -18.20 -8.55 -18.62
N VAL A 37 -18.76 -9.72 -18.27
CA VAL A 37 -18.82 -10.19 -16.88
C VAL A 37 -17.42 -10.42 -16.31
N TYR A 38 -16.52 -11.06 -17.06
CA TYR A 38 -15.16 -11.30 -16.60
C TYR A 38 -14.35 -9.99 -16.48
N GLU A 39 -14.51 -9.04 -17.39
CA GLU A 39 -13.89 -7.72 -17.29
C GLU A 39 -14.38 -6.98 -16.04
N PHE A 40 -15.68 -7.05 -15.75
CA PHE A 40 -16.23 -6.49 -14.51
C PHE A 40 -15.65 -7.18 -13.26
N GLN A 41 -15.50 -8.50 -13.27
CA GLN A 41 -14.88 -9.22 -12.16
C GLN A 41 -13.41 -8.84 -11.96
N VAL A 42 -12.64 -8.73 -13.05
CA VAL A 42 -11.23 -8.33 -12.99
C VAL A 42 -11.09 -6.92 -12.43
N THR A 43 -11.93 -5.98 -12.85
CA THR A 43 -11.91 -4.61 -12.31
C THR A 43 -12.30 -4.57 -10.82
N ALA A 44 -13.28 -5.36 -10.40
CA ALA A 44 -13.65 -5.50 -9.00
C ALA A 44 -12.51 -6.08 -8.15
N ILE A 45 -11.84 -7.13 -8.63
CA ILE A 45 -10.69 -7.74 -7.96
C ILE A 45 -9.55 -6.73 -7.85
N ARG A 46 -9.26 -5.99 -8.92
CA ARG A 46 -8.21 -4.97 -8.92
C ARG A 46 -8.47 -3.88 -7.88
N ARG A 47 -9.71 -3.40 -7.77
CA ARG A 47 -10.10 -2.42 -6.74
C ARG A 47 -9.88 -2.97 -5.33
N ARG A 48 -10.28 -4.22 -5.07
CA ARG A 48 -10.05 -4.87 -3.77
C ARG A 48 -8.56 -5.04 -3.46
N MET A 49 -7.75 -5.41 -4.45
CA MET A 49 -6.30 -5.50 -4.28
C MET A 49 -5.66 -4.14 -3.96
N GLU A 50 -6.09 -3.08 -4.63
CA GLU A 50 -5.63 -1.72 -4.33
C GLU A 50 -6.01 -1.29 -2.91
N GLU A 51 -7.23 -1.59 -2.47
CA GLU A 51 -7.70 -1.33 -1.10
C GLU A 51 -6.90 -2.11 -0.06
N LEU A 52 -6.72 -3.42 -0.24
CA LEU A 52 -5.90 -4.25 0.64
C LEU A 52 -4.44 -3.77 0.69
N THR A 53 -3.89 -3.32 -0.43
CA THR A 53 -2.53 -2.77 -0.49
C THR A 53 -2.43 -1.48 0.32
N ARG A 54 -3.48 -0.63 0.31
CA ARG A 54 -3.54 0.58 1.13
C ARG A 54 -3.64 0.25 2.61
N LEU A 55 -4.51 -0.68 2.99
CA LEU A 55 -4.64 -1.15 4.38
C LEU A 55 -3.33 -1.75 4.89
N LEU A 56 -2.67 -2.59 4.08
CA LEU A 56 -1.36 -3.15 4.43
C LEU A 56 -0.31 -2.06 4.66
N LYS A 57 -0.30 -1.01 3.82
CA LYS A 57 0.59 0.14 4.01
C LYS A 57 0.30 0.86 5.33
N VAL A 58 -0.97 1.09 5.65
CA VAL A 58 -1.37 1.74 6.91
C VAL A 58 -0.94 0.92 8.11
N ALA A 59 -1.21 -0.39 8.13
CA ALA A 59 -0.79 -1.30 9.20
C ALA A 59 0.73 -1.34 9.38
N GLN A 60 1.49 -1.28 8.27
CA GLN A 60 2.95 -1.22 8.33
C GLN A 60 3.46 0.08 8.94
N VAL A 61 2.82 1.21 8.63
CA VAL A 61 3.17 2.51 9.23
C VAL A 61 2.79 2.54 10.70
N GLU A 62 1.62 2.02 11.06
CA GLU A 62 1.19 1.88 12.45
C GLU A 62 2.20 1.06 13.28
N LEU A 63 2.65 -0.08 12.76
CA LEU A 63 3.67 -0.89 13.44
C LEU A 63 4.98 -0.11 13.64
N CYS A 64 5.39 0.70 12.67
CA CYS A 64 6.55 1.59 12.82
C CYS A 64 6.32 2.61 13.94
N VAL A 65 5.14 3.23 13.99
CA VAL A 65 4.79 4.21 15.03
C VAL A 65 4.79 3.59 16.42
N LEU A 66 4.22 2.38 16.58
CA LEU A 66 4.26 1.65 17.84
C LEU A 66 5.70 1.33 18.29
N TYR A 67 6.55 0.91 17.35
CA TYR A 67 7.99 0.71 17.62
C TYR A 67 8.68 2.00 18.07
N LEU A 68 8.42 3.11 17.36
CA LEU A 68 8.98 4.43 17.69
C LEU A 68 8.52 4.89 19.09
N ARG A 69 7.24 4.67 19.41
CA ARG A 69 6.69 4.95 20.75
C ARG A 69 7.36 4.08 21.82
N GLN A 70 7.61 2.80 21.55
CA GLN A 70 8.31 1.91 22.49
C GLN A 70 9.73 2.44 22.79
N ARG A 71 10.43 3.01 21.80
CA ARG A 71 11.71 3.71 22.00
C ARG A 71 11.60 5.07 22.70
N HIS A 72 10.43 5.41 23.26
CA HIS A 72 10.15 6.62 24.04
C HIS A 72 10.35 7.92 23.26
N ILE A 73 10.02 7.88 21.97
CA ILE A 73 10.14 9.04 21.08
C ILE A 73 8.85 9.83 21.17
N PHE A 74 8.81 10.71 22.16
CA PHE A 74 7.64 11.54 22.42
C PHE A 74 7.67 12.88 21.71
N ARG A 75 8.74 13.21 20.95
CA ARG A 75 8.92 14.53 20.35
C ARG A 75 9.32 14.51 18.88
N PRO A 76 8.79 15.47 18.09
CA PRO A 76 8.98 15.50 16.64
C PRO A 76 10.38 15.89 16.15
N GLU A 77 11.22 16.42 17.03
CA GLU A 77 12.52 17.00 16.64
C GLU A 77 13.72 16.10 16.98
N THR A 78 13.51 15.02 17.72
CA THR A 78 14.57 14.10 18.12
C THR A 78 14.94 13.16 16.98
N TRP A 79 16.17 13.31 16.48
CA TRP A 79 16.79 12.36 15.56
C TRP A 79 17.12 11.06 16.31
N LEU A 80 16.66 9.94 15.75
CA LEU A 80 16.95 8.63 16.28
C LEU A 80 18.27 8.11 15.80
N CYS A 81 19.15 7.80 16.73
CA CYS A 81 20.38 7.11 16.45
C CYS A 81 20.14 5.59 16.34
N PHE A 82 20.66 5.00 15.27
CA PHE A 82 20.80 3.57 15.09
C PHE A 82 22.27 3.27 14.78
N ALA A 83 22.85 2.31 15.48
CA ALA A 83 24.20 1.82 15.26
C ALA A 83 24.14 0.33 14.85
N PRO A 84 23.88 0.01 13.57
CA PRO A 84 23.71 -1.37 13.11
C PRO A 84 24.94 -2.25 13.34
N ALA A 85 26.13 -1.64 13.37
CA ALA A 85 27.37 -2.35 13.67
C ALA A 85 27.45 -2.85 15.12
N GLU A 86 26.66 -2.27 16.03
CA GLU A 86 26.67 -2.59 17.47
C GLU A 86 25.48 -3.48 17.87
N SER A 87 24.40 -3.49 17.08
CA SER A 87 23.17 -4.23 17.40
C SER A 87 22.45 -4.74 16.15
N VAL A 88 22.27 -6.06 16.09
CA VAL A 88 21.47 -6.72 15.02
C VAL A 88 19.99 -6.30 15.07
N ASP A 89 19.48 -6.01 16.27
CA ASP A 89 18.10 -5.53 16.42
C ASP A 89 17.94 -4.11 15.89
N ASP A 90 18.96 -3.27 16.03
CA ASP A 90 18.99 -1.93 15.43
C ASP A 90 19.05 -2.00 13.90
N GLU A 91 19.82 -2.94 13.34
CA GLU A 91 19.84 -3.18 11.89
C GLU A 91 18.45 -3.57 11.36
N LYS A 92 17.79 -4.53 12.01
CA LYS A 92 16.44 -4.99 11.62
C LYS A 92 15.42 -3.86 11.73
N ALA A 93 15.44 -3.12 12.83
CA ALA A 93 14.53 -1.99 13.06
C ALA A 93 14.77 -0.87 12.04
N LEU A 94 16.01 -0.50 11.80
CA LEU A 94 16.37 0.51 10.81
C LEU A 94 15.93 0.11 9.41
N ASN A 95 16.16 -1.14 8.99
CA ASN A 95 15.71 -1.65 7.70
C ASN A 95 14.18 -1.58 7.55
N LEU A 96 13.45 -1.91 8.61
CA LEU A 96 11.99 -1.79 8.65
C LEU A 96 11.56 -0.32 8.51
N LEU A 97 12.12 0.59 9.31
CA LEU A 97 11.78 2.01 9.31
C LEU A 97 12.15 2.70 7.99
N ILE A 98 13.30 2.39 7.39
CA ILE A 98 13.67 2.88 6.05
C ILE A 98 12.69 2.36 5.01
N GLY A 99 12.39 1.06 5.06
CA GLY A 99 11.51 0.39 4.10
C GLY A 99 10.08 0.94 4.11
N ARG A 100 9.56 1.36 5.26
CA ARG A 100 8.15 1.76 5.43
C ARG A 100 7.96 3.26 5.61
N LEU A 101 8.88 3.98 6.23
CA LEU A 101 8.75 5.42 6.46
C LEU A 101 9.53 6.24 5.43
N VAL A 102 10.83 5.96 5.26
CA VAL A 102 11.69 6.79 4.39
C VAL A 102 11.28 6.64 2.92
N LYS A 103 11.07 5.41 2.43
CA LYS A 103 10.60 5.17 1.04
C LYS A 103 9.26 5.87 0.72
N HIS A 104 8.43 6.12 1.72
CA HIS A 104 7.14 6.76 1.57
C HIS A 104 7.13 8.25 1.97
N ARG A 105 8.32 8.86 2.15
CA ARG A 105 8.50 10.27 2.55
C ARG A 105 7.86 10.61 3.90
N LEU A 106 7.70 9.61 4.76
CA LEU A 106 7.20 9.76 6.14
C LEU A 106 8.33 9.91 7.15
N ALA A 107 9.59 9.78 6.73
CA ALA A 107 10.76 10.05 7.55
C ALA A 107 11.94 10.48 6.67
N ALA A 108 12.88 11.20 7.25
CA ALA A 108 14.20 11.46 6.69
C ALA A 108 15.25 10.59 7.38
N VAL A 109 16.30 10.24 6.65
CA VAL A 109 17.48 9.55 7.21
C VAL A 109 18.73 10.33 6.86
N ARG A 110 19.65 10.44 7.82
CA ARG A 110 21.02 10.92 7.63
C ARG A 110 21.97 9.80 8.04
N THR A 111 23.11 9.75 7.39
CA THR A 111 24.15 8.76 7.68
C THR A 111 25.41 9.50 8.09
N GLU A 112 26.03 9.03 9.15
CA GLU A 112 27.27 9.55 9.70
C GLU A 112 28.29 8.41 9.73
N ALA A 113 29.47 8.64 9.16
CA ALA A 113 30.54 7.65 9.19
C ALA A 113 31.28 7.74 10.54
N VAL A 114 31.39 6.61 11.24
CA VAL A 114 32.13 6.49 12.49
C VAL A 114 33.29 5.52 12.23
N GLY A 115 34.46 6.08 11.91
CA GLY A 115 35.64 5.30 11.51
C GLY A 115 35.57 4.77 10.08
N GLU A 116 36.40 3.76 9.76
CA GLU A 116 36.59 3.28 8.38
C GLU A 116 35.49 2.32 7.87
N ARG A 117 34.71 1.69 8.77
CA ARG A 117 33.75 0.63 8.40
C ARG A 117 32.43 0.64 9.17
N ALA A 118 32.18 1.64 10.00
CA ALA A 118 30.92 1.74 10.73
C ALA A 118 30.16 3.02 10.36
N TYR A 119 28.85 2.91 10.36
CA TYR A 119 27.93 3.99 10.07
C TYR A 119 26.89 4.07 11.16
N VAL A 120 26.60 5.28 11.60
CA VAL A 120 25.47 5.62 12.44
C VAL A 120 24.39 6.25 11.56
N TYR A 121 23.16 5.82 11.76
CA TYR A 121 22.02 6.33 11.03
C TYR A 121 21.14 7.15 11.96
N HIS A 122 20.82 8.35 11.51
CA HIS A 122 19.96 9.28 12.20
C HIS A 122 18.62 9.35 11.47
N LEU A 123 17.53 8.91 12.10
CA LEU A 123 16.19 8.92 11.51
C LEU A 123 15.30 9.98 12.16
N CYS A 124 14.68 10.82 11.33
CA CYS A 124 13.75 11.87 11.77
C CYS A 124 12.36 11.61 11.15
N PRO A 125 11.36 11.17 11.94
CA PRO A 125 10.00 10.97 11.43
C PRO A 125 9.32 12.30 11.09
N ASN A 126 8.62 12.35 9.96
CA ASN A 126 7.74 13.46 9.62
C ASN A 126 6.37 13.21 10.27
N TRP A 127 6.24 13.62 11.54
CA TRP A 127 5.04 13.35 12.32
C TRP A 127 3.78 13.97 11.73
N ALA A 128 3.85 15.17 11.15
CA ALA A 128 2.69 15.77 10.47
C ALA A 128 2.19 14.88 9.32
N ALA A 129 3.10 14.34 8.49
CA ALA A 129 2.72 13.44 7.41
C ALA A 129 2.19 12.08 7.92
N ILE A 130 2.80 11.55 9.00
CA ILE A 130 2.38 10.30 9.63
C ILE A 130 0.98 10.44 10.24
N VAL A 131 0.75 11.49 11.02
CA VAL A 131 -0.55 11.80 11.65
C VAL A 131 -1.61 11.98 10.56
N ASN A 132 -1.35 12.77 9.53
CA ASN A 132 -2.30 12.97 8.43
C ASN A 132 -2.64 11.65 7.71
N LEU A 133 -1.64 10.79 7.46
CA LEU A 133 -1.87 9.49 6.85
C LEU A 133 -2.73 8.60 7.74
N LEU A 134 -2.37 8.43 9.02
CA LEU A 134 -3.04 7.49 9.91
C LEU A 134 -4.46 7.97 10.27
N SER A 135 -4.66 9.27 10.46
CA SER A 135 -5.99 9.79 10.79
C SER A 135 -6.99 9.67 9.65
N ALA A 136 -6.56 9.57 8.39
CA ALA A 136 -7.45 9.23 7.29
C ALA A 136 -8.01 7.80 7.36
N TRP A 137 -7.46 6.98 8.27
CA TRP A 137 -7.82 5.57 8.48
C TRP A 137 -8.13 5.28 9.94
N SER A 138 -8.52 6.28 10.74
CA SER A 138 -8.68 6.16 12.20
C SER A 138 -9.60 5.01 12.63
N GLU A 139 -10.63 4.69 11.84
CA GLU A 139 -11.57 3.60 12.09
C GLU A 139 -10.94 2.20 12.02
N HIS A 140 -9.76 2.08 11.40
CA HIS A 140 -9.04 0.83 11.17
C HIS A 140 -7.78 0.71 12.03
N LEU A 141 -7.46 1.72 12.83
CA LEU A 141 -6.28 1.73 13.69
C LEU A 141 -6.54 0.97 14.99
N ASP A 142 -5.47 0.49 15.61
CA ASP A 142 -5.51 0.03 16.98
C ASP A 142 -5.92 1.18 17.92
N PRO A 143 -6.78 0.93 18.93
CA PRO A 143 -7.22 1.97 19.87
C PRO A 143 -6.06 2.71 20.56
N LEU A 144 -4.95 2.02 20.81
CA LEU A 144 -3.75 2.60 21.43
C LEU A 144 -3.04 3.58 20.49
N THR A 145 -3.03 3.29 19.19
CA THR A 145 -2.48 4.18 18.16
C THR A 145 -3.39 5.38 17.99
N ALA A 146 -4.71 5.16 17.92
CA ALA A 146 -5.70 6.21 17.75
C ALA A 146 -5.65 7.24 18.91
N SER A 147 -5.65 6.77 20.16
CA SER A 147 -5.57 7.67 21.33
C SER A 147 -4.29 8.49 21.35
N TRP A 148 -3.15 7.88 21.00
CA TRP A 148 -1.87 8.57 20.94
C TRP A 148 -1.81 9.63 19.83
N LEU A 149 -2.43 9.36 18.67
CA LEU A 149 -2.53 10.36 17.60
C LEU A 149 -3.38 11.56 18.03
N GLU A 150 -4.42 11.35 18.83
CA GLU A 150 -5.20 12.43 19.42
C GLU A 150 -4.38 13.26 20.43
N GLU A 151 -3.59 12.62 21.29
CA GLU A 151 -2.66 13.30 22.20
C GLU A 151 -1.65 14.18 21.44
N MET A 152 -1.07 13.65 20.37
CA MET A 152 -0.12 14.38 19.51
C MET A 152 -0.77 15.62 18.87
N ARG A 153 -2.01 15.51 18.40
CA ARG A 153 -2.79 16.65 17.86
C ARG A 153 -3.17 17.67 18.95
N GLY A 154 -3.45 17.21 20.16
CA GLY A 154 -3.77 18.06 21.30
C GLY A 154 -2.58 18.90 21.76
N ASN A 155 -1.36 18.35 21.69
CA ASN A 155 -0.12 19.04 22.05
C ASN A 155 0.28 20.12 21.04
N GLU A 156 0.00 19.95 19.74
CA GLU A 156 0.20 21.01 18.73
C GLU A 156 -0.75 22.21 18.94
N ASN A 157 -1.90 22.00 19.59
CA ASN A 157 -2.91 23.02 19.88
C ASN A 157 -2.80 23.64 21.29
N GLY A 158 -1.73 23.36 22.05
CA GLY A 158 -1.43 24.08 23.28
C GLY A 158 -2.39 23.86 24.44
N LYS A 159 -2.85 22.62 24.68
CA LYS A 159 -3.46 22.26 25.97
C LYS A 159 -2.60 21.24 26.72
N ILE A 160 -1.68 21.79 27.51
CA ILE A 160 -1.01 21.07 28.59
C ILE A 160 -2.09 20.77 29.63
N HIS A 161 -2.47 19.50 29.78
CA HIS A 161 -3.14 19.04 31.00
C HIS A 161 -2.08 18.35 31.87
N HIS A 162 -1.78 18.99 33.00
CA HIS A 162 -0.99 18.48 34.11
C HIS A 162 -1.65 17.29 34.78
#